data_AF-A0A257IX05-F1
#
_entry.id   AF-A0A257IX05-F1
#
_cell.length_a   1.000
_cell.length_b   1.000
_cell.length_c   1.000
_cell.angle_alpha   90.00
_cell.angle_beta   90.00
_cell.angle_gamma   90.00
#
_symmetry.space_group_name_H-M   'P 1'
#
loop_
_entity.id
_entity.type
_entity.pdbx_description
1 polymer ?
#
loop_
_entity_poly.entity_id
_entity_poly.type
_entity_poly.pdbx_seq_one_letter_code
_entity_poly.pdbx_strand_id
1 'polypeptide(L)'
;MITPGPVVITVGFIGYLVAGLKGACVAALATFSPCYLLTILPAPYFIKYGKNPAIKAFVDGVTASAIGAIVGAVIFLGQKSIIDIYTAVIAILTVFLLWKYKKITEPYLILGCAVIGYLLKTYFL
;
A
#
# COMPACT_ATOMS: atom_id res chain seq x y z
N MET A 1 6.17 -5.43 4.82
CA MET A 1 5.86 -3.99 4.70
C MET A 1 6.91 -3.21 5.48
N ILE A 2 7.99 -2.79 4.82
CA ILE A 2 9.18 -2.24 5.51
C ILE A 2 9.14 -0.72 5.69
N THR A 3 8.13 -0.04 5.15
CA THR A 3 7.90 1.37 5.42
C THR A 3 6.40 1.64 5.48
N PRO A 4 5.93 2.50 6.41
CA PRO A 4 4.64 3.16 6.24
C PRO A 4 4.56 3.69 4.81
N GLY A 5 3.42 3.54 4.15
CA GLY A 5 3.28 3.97 2.76
C GLY A 5 3.73 5.42 2.54
N PRO A 6 4.05 5.83 1.30
CA PRO A 6 4.58 7.15 0.98
C PRO A 6 3.78 8.31 1.62
N VAL A 7 2.46 8.12 1.73
CA VAL A 7 1.50 9.05 2.34
C VAL A 7 1.83 9.33 3.81
N VAL A 8 2.18 8.32 4.59
CA VAL A 8 2.42 8.50 6.03
C VAL A 8 3.76 9.21 6.27
N ILE A 9 4.77 8.89 5.45
CA ILE A 9 6.07 9.57 5.49
C ILE A 9 5.93 11.03 5.09
N THR A 10 5.13 11.33 4.07
CA THR A 10 4.88 12.72 3.63
C THR A 10 4.18 13.54 4.71
N VAL A 11 3.21 13.00 5.44
CA VAL A 11 2.56 13.72 6.54
C VAL A 11 3.55 14.06 7.66
N GLY A 12 4.45 13.14 8.03
CA GLY A 12 5.52 13.42 8.98
C GLY A 12 6.48 14.50 8.50
N PHE A 13 6.86 14.47 7.22
CA PHE A 13 7.72 15.48 6.61
C PHE A 13 7.05 16.85 6.53
N ILE A 14 5.76 16.91 6.17
CA ILE A 14 4.97 18.16 6.20
C ILE A 14 4.92 18.70 7.63
N GLY A 15 4.67 17.84 8.63
CA GLY A 15 4.73 18.23 10.04
C GLY A 15 6.09 18.78 10.45
N TYR A 16 7.18 18.19 9.94
CA TYR A 16 8.54 18.69 10.13
C TYR A 16 8.74 20.09 9.53
N LEU A 17 8.25 20.33 8.32
CA LEU A 17 8.35 21.64 7.68
C LEU A 17 7.56 22.73 8.43
N VAL A 18 6.46 22.37 9.09
CA VAL A 18 5.60 23.31 9.82
C VAL A 18 6.18 23.69 11.20
N ALA A 19 6.65 22.71 11.99
CA ALA A 19 7.07 22.96 13.37
C ALA A 19 8.29 22.12 13.81
N GLY A 20 9.14 21.74 12.87
CA GLY A 20 10.33 20.93 13.12
C GLY A 20 9.98 19.56 13.71
N LEU A 21 10.87 19.04 14.54
CA LEU A 21 10.73 17.69 15.11
C LEU A 21 9.43 17.50 15.91
N LYS A 22 8.97 18.54 16.61
CA LYS A 22 7.70 18.51 17.36
C LYS A 22 6.50 18.38 16.42
N GLY A 23 6.49 19.13 15.31
CA GLY A 23 5.45 19.03 14.30
C GLY A 23 5.41 17.66 13.63
N ALA A 24 6.58 17.06 13.35
CA ALA A 24 6.69 15.71 12.80
C ALA A 24 6.08 14.66 13.74
N CYS A 25 6.39 14.72 15.04
CA CYS A 25 5.84 13.81 16.05
C CYS A 25 4.32 13.94 16.16
N VAL A 26 3.79 15.16 16.22
CA VAL A 26 2.35 15.41 16.30
C VAL A 26 1.64 14.94 15.03
N ALA A 27 2.19 15.21 13.85
CA ALA A 27 1.62 14.78 12.57
C ALA A 27 1.58 13.25 12.46
N ALA A 28 2.65 12.56 12.87
CA ALA A 28 2.69 11.11 12.92
C ALA A 28 1.64 10.55 13.89
N LEU A 29 1.59 11.07 15.12
CA LEU A 29 0.61 10.63 16.12
C LEU A 29 -0.83 10.87 15.65
N ALA A 30 -1.13 12.05 15.12
CA ALA A 30 -2.46 12.38 14.62
C ALA A 30 -2.89 11.50 13.44
N THR A 31 -1.95 11.06 12.60
CA THR A 31 -2.25 10.16 11.47
C THR A 31 -2.56 8.74 11.93
N PHE A 32 -1.82 8.21 12.91
CA PHE A 32 -1.99 6.83 13.38
C PHE A 32 -3.06 6.69 14.46
N SER A 33 -3.27 7.71 15.29
CA SER A 33 -4.21 7.69 16.41
C SER A 33 -5.63 7.24 16.02
N PRO A 34 -6.29 7.79 14.96
CA PRO A 34 -7.64 7.37 14.63
C PRO A 34 -7.71 5.89 14.22
N CYS A 35 -6.79 5.40 13.40
CA CYS A 35 -6.73 4.00 12.99
C CYS A 35 -6.47 3.08 14.20
N TYR A 36 -5.61 3.50 15.12
CA TYR A 36 -5.28 2.74 16.32
C TYR A 36 -6.46 2.67 17.30
N LEU A 37 -7.14 3.80 17.52
CA LEU A 37 -8.34 3.88 18.35
C LEU A 37 -9.48 3.04 17.77
N LEU A 38 -9.75 3.18 16.47
CA LEU A 38 -10.81 2.43 15.78
C LEU A 38 -10.54 0.92 15.71
N THR A 39 -9.31 0.46 15.88
CA THR A 39 -8.99 -0.98 15.92
C THR A 39 -9.04 -1.53 17.34
N ILE A 40 -8.53 -0.80 18.33
CA ILE A 40 -8.45 -1.27 19.71
C ILE A 40 -9.75 -1.15 20.48
N LEU A 41 -10.50 -0.06 20.30
CA LEU A 41 -11.78 0.12 21.00
C LEU A 41 -12.78 -1.01 20.68
N PRO A 42 -12.95 -1.45 19.41
CA PRO A 42 -13.88 -2.52 19.09
C PRO A 42 -13.31 -3.92 19.31
N ALA A 43 -11.99 -4.10 19.38
CA ALA A 43 -11.34 -5.41 19.52
C ALA A 43 -11.95 -6.31 20.62
N PRO A 44 -12.13 -5.87 21.88
CA PRO A 44 -12.71 -6.72 22.92
C PRO A 44 -14.17 -7.11 22.61
N TYR A 45 -14.94 -6.24 21.95
CA TYR A 45 -16.32 -6.51 21.56
C TYR A 45 -16.38 -7.55 20.44
N PHE A 46 -15.48 -7.48 19.46
CA PHE A 46 -15.37 -8.49 18.42
C PHE A 46 -14.97 -9.86 18.97
N ILE A 47 -14.09 -9.91 19.98
CA ILE A 47 -13.72 -11.17 20.65
C ILE A 47 -14.92 -11.75 21.43
N LYS A 48 -15.67 -10.91 22.14
CA LYS A 48 -16.81 -11.34 22.97
C LYS A 48 -18.02 -11.79 22.16
N TYR A 49 -18.34 -11.10 21.07
CA TYR A 49 -19.54 -11.34 20.25
C TYR A 49 -19.26 -11.99 18.89
N GLY A 50 -18.00 -12.32 18.59
CA GLY A 50 -17.56 -12.82 17.27
C GLY A 50 -18.16 -14.15 16.82
N LYS A 51 -18.89 -14.86 17.69
CA LYS A 51 -19.65 -16.06 17.31
C LYS A 51 -20.99 -15.74 16.63
N ASN A 52 -21.44 -14.48 16.66
CA ASN A 52 -22.67 -14.09 15.99
C ASN A 52 -22.45 -14.06 14.45
N PRO A 53 -23.24 -14.81 13.66
CA PRO A 53 -23.12 -14.85 12.21
C PRO A 53 -23.24 -13.47 11.54
N ALA A 54 -24.04 -12.55 12.10
CA ALA A 54 -24.19 -11.19 11.57
C ALA A 54 -22.88 -10.38 11.67
N ILE A 55 -22.15 -10.52 12.77
CA ILE A 55 -20.88 -9.81 13.00
C ILE A 55 -19.80 -10.38 12.07
N LYS A 56 -19.77 -11.70 11.90
CA LYS A 56 -18.84 -12.35 10.96
C LYS A 56 -19.08 -11.87 9.52
N ALA A 57 -20.34 -11.86 9.08
CA ALA A 57 -20.71 -11.37 7.75
C ALA A 57 -20.33 -9.89 7.53
N PHE A 58 -20.47 -9.05 8.58
CA PHE A 58 -20.02 -7.66 8.52
C PHE A 58 -18.50 -7.55 8.33
N VAL A 59 -17.70 -8.28 9.12
CA VAL A 59 -16.23 -8.26 9.01
C VAL A 59 -15.77 -8.79 7.65
N ASP A 60 -16.40 -9.85 7.14
CA ASP A 60 -16.12 -10.38 5.81
C ASP A 60 -16.45 -9.33 4.73
N GLY A 61 -17.57 -8.61 4.86
CA GLY A 61 -17.94 -7.51 3.97
C GLY A 61 -16.95 -6.35 3.99
N VAL A 62 -16.49 -5.92 5.17
CA VAL A 62 -15.45 -4.89 5.31
C VAL A 62 -14.14 -5.34 4.68
N THR A 63 -13.76 -6.61 4.86
CA THR A 63 -12.55 -7.19 4.26
C THR A 63 -12.65 -7.22 2.73
N ALA A 64 -13.80 -7.62 2.18
CA ALA A 64 -14.06 -7.59 0.75
C ALA A 64 -14.03 -6.16 0.19
N SER A 65 -14.57 -5.18 0.93
CA SER A 65 -14.50 -3.76 0.57
C SER A 65 -13.06 -3.25 0.53
N ALA A 66 -12.23 -3.61 1.51
CA ALA A 66 -10.81 -3.26 1.52
C ALA A 66 -10.06 -3.83 0.32
N ILE A 67 -10.32 -5.11 -0.04
CA ILE A 67 -9.76 -5.72 -1.25
C ILE A 67 -10.20 -4.94 -2.50
N GLY A 68 -11.48 -4.60 -2.61
CA GLY A 68 -12.01 -3.80 -3.71
C GLY A 68 -11.34 -2.42 -3.82
N ALA A 69 -11.13 -1.73 -2.70
CA ALA A 69 -10.44 -0.45 -2.66
C ALA A 69 -8.98 -0.56 -3.14
N ILE A 70 -8.26 -1.62 -2.74
CA ILE A 70 -6.89 -1.90 -3.19
C ILE A 70 -6.89 -2.16 -4.71
N VAL A 71 -7.79 -3.00 -5.21
CA VAL A 71 -7.91 -3.29 -6.65
C VAL A 71 -8.19 -2.01 -7.43
N GLY A 72 -9.10 -1.15 -6.94
CA GLY A 72 -9.38 0.15 -7.54
C GLY A 72 -8.14 1.05 -7.60
N ALA A 73 -7.36 1.11 -6.52
CA ALA A 73 -6.11 1.86 -6.49
C ALA A 73 -5.07 1.32 -7.49
N VAL A 74 -4.95 -0.01 -7.63
CA VAL A 74 -4.06 -0.65 -8.59
C VAL A 74 -4.47 -0.33 -10.03
N ILE A 75 -5.77 -0.37 -10.35
CA ILE A 75 -6.27 -0.02 -11.68
C ILE A 75 -5.95 1.44 -11.99
N PHE A 76 -6.24 2.35 -11.07
CA PHE A 76 -5.96 3.77 -11.24
C PHE A 76 -4.47 4.06 -11.45
N LEU A 77 -3.59 3.43 -10.64
CA LEU A 77 -2.15 3.60 -10.77
C LEU A 77 -1.60 2.94 -12.04
N GLY A 78 -2.14 1.77 -12.40
CA GLY A 78 -1.78 1.01 -13.59
C GLY A 78 -2.07 1.77 -14.87
N GLN A 79 -3.22 2.44 -14.96
CA GLN A 79 -3.57 3.29 -16.10
C GLN A 79 -2.60 4.47 -16.29
N LYS A 80 -2.05 5.02 -15.20
CA LYS A 80 -1.04 6.10 -15.29
C LYS A 80 0.38 5.58 -15.53
N SER A 81 0.67 4.36 -15.11
CA SER A 81 2.01 3.77 -15.20
C SER A 81 2.25 3.05 -16.53
N ILE A 82 1.23 2.41 -17.09
CA ILE A 82 1.34 1.60 -18.33
C ILE A 82 0.95 2.47 -19.52
N ILE A 83 1.96 3.12 -20.10
CA ILE A 83 1.81 3.99 -21.28
C ILE A 83 2.27 3.31 -22.59
N ASP A 84 3.26 2.42 -22.51
CA ASP A 84 3.93 1.81 -23.66
C ASP A 84 3.88 0.27 -23.61
N ILE A 85 4.09 -0.35 -24.79
CA ILE A 85 4.17 -1.82 -24.92
C ILE A 85 5.26 -2.41 -24.02
N TYR A 86 6.39 -1.72 -23.87
CA TYR A 86 7.51 -2.15 -23.01
C TYR A 86 7.11 -2.15 -21.53
N THR A 87 6.39 -1.12 -21.09
CA THR A 87 5.91 -1.02 -19.71
C THR A 87 4.84 -2.05 -19.41
N ALA A 88 3.99 -2.37 -20.38
CA ALA A 88 3.01 -3.46 -20.29
C ALA A 88 3.69 -4.83 -20.14
N VAL A 89 4.73 -5.11 -20.93
CA VAL A 89 5.52 -6.35 -20.84
C VAL A 89 6.21 -6.46 -19.47
N ILE A 90 6.83 -5.38 -18.98
CA ILE A 90 7.44 -5.34 -17.64
C ILE A 90 6.39 -5.64 -16.57
N ALA A 91 5.20 -5.02 -16.65
CA ALA A 91 4.12 -5.25 -15.69
C ALA A 91 3.69 -6.73 -15.66
N ILE A 92 3.46 -7.35 -16.82
CA ILE A 92 3.05 -8.76 -16.93
C ILE A 92 4.14 -9.69 -16.40
N LEU A 93 5.40 -9.48 -16.79
CA LEU A 93 6.53 -10.28 -16.32
C LEU A 93 6.70 -10.16 -14.79
N THR A 94 6.55 -8.97 -14.24
CA THR A 94 6.66 -8.70 -12.80
C THR A 94 5.56 -9.43 -12.02
N VAL A 95 4.30 -9.37 -12.50
CA VAL A 95 3.19 -10.12 -11.91
C VAL A 95 3.43 -11.62 -11.97
N PHE A 96 3.92 -12.13 -13.11
CA PHE A 96 4.23 -13.55 -13.28
C PHE A 96 5.36 -14.02 -12.34
N LEU A 97 6.43 -13.21 -12.21
CA LEU A 97 7.54 -13.48 -11.29
C LEU A 97 7.09 -13.49 -9.83
N LEU A 98 6.26 -12.53 -9.41
CA LEU A 98 5.70 -12.50 -8.06
C LEU A 98 4.79 -13.70 -7.78
N TRP A 99 4.01 -14.13 -8.77
CA TRP A 99 3.11 -15.28 -8.61
C TRP A 99 3.89 -16.60 -8.46
N LYS A 100 4.95 -16.79 -9.27
CA LYS A 100 5.77 -18.00 -9.26
C LYS A 100 6.79 -18.02 -8.10
N TYR A 101 7.38 -16.87 -7.77
CA TYR A 101 8.44 -16.74 -6.77
C TYR A 101 8.02 -15.82 -5.63
N LYS A 102 7.19 -16.35 -4.72
CA LYS A 102 6.69 -15.63 -3.52
C LYS A 102 7.76 -15.18 -2.51
N LYS A 103 9.02 -15.59 -2.67
CA LYS A 103 10.13 -15.27 -1.74
C LYS A 103 10.99 -14.08 -2.17
N ILE A 104 10.71 -13.45 -3.31
CA ILE A 104 11.50 -12.29 -3.74
C ILE A 104 11.09 -11.09 -2.88
N THR A 105 12.06 -10.46 -2.21
CA THR A 105 11.82 -9.21 -1.47
C THR A 105 11.43 -8.12 -2.46
N GLU A 106 10.27 -7.48 -2.24
CA GLU A 106 9.72 -6.47 -3.14
C GLU A 106 10.72 -5.35 -3.54
N PRO A 107 11.61 -4.87 -2.65
CA PRO A 107 12.58 -3.82 -3.00
C PRO A 107 13.57 -4.22 -4.11
N TYR A 108 14.04 -5.47 -4.13
CA TYR A 108 14.98 -5.93 -5.17
C TYR A 108 14.29 -6.03 -6.53
N LEU A 109 13.02 -6.46 -6.54
CA LEU A 109 12.21 -6.51 -7.74
C LEU A 109 12.00 -5.11 -8.34
N ILE A 110 11.65 -4.14 -7.49
CA ILE A 110 11.46 -2.73 -7.89
C ILE A 110 12.75 -2.15 -8.48
N LEU A 111 13.90 -2.37 -7.83
CA LEU A 111 15.20 -1.93 -8.33
C LEU A 111 15.52 -2.55 -9.69
N GLY A 112 15.28 -3.86 -9.86
CA GLY A 112 15.48 -4.54 -11.14
C GLY A 112 14.62 -3.96 -12.27
N CYS A 113 13.32 -3.77 -12.01
CA CYS A 113 12.41 -3.15 -12.97
C CYS A 113 12.80 -1.71 -13.31
N ALA A 114 13.28 -0.93 -12.33
CA ALA A 114 13.72 0.44 -12.54
C ALA A 114 14.97 0.52 -13.44
N VAL A 115 15.96 -0.35 -13.22
CA VAL A 115 17.17 -0.42 -14.05
C VAL A 115 16.82 -0.86 -15.48
N ILE A 116 15.99 -1.90 -15.62
CA ILE A 116 15.55 -2.40 -16.94
C ILE A 116 14.76 -1.32 -17.69
N GLY A 117 13.83 -0.65 -17.01
CA GLY A 117 13.04 0.44 -17.58
C GLY A 117 13.89 1.64 -18.00
N TYR A 118 14.91 2.00 -17.20
CA TYR A 118 15.84 3.08 -17.53
C TYR A 118 16.69 2.75 -18.77
N LEU A 119 17.20 1.52 -18.85
CA LEU A 119 17.99 1.07 -20.00
C LEU A 119 17.14 1.04 -21.28
N LEU A 120 15.91 0.51 -21.23
CA LEU A 120 14.99 0.54 -22.37
C LEU A 120 14.66 1.96 -22.81
N LYS A 121 14.43 2.88 -21.87
CA LYS A 121 14.19 4.29 -22.19
C LYS A 121 15.42 4.96 -22.84
N THR A 122 16.64 4.59 -22.46
CA THR A 122 17.87 5.22 -22.98
C THR A 122 18.28 4.68 -24.35
N TYR A 123 17.94 3.42 -24.67
CA TYR A 123 18.34 2.76 -25.91
C TYR A 123 17.26 2.74 -27.01
N PHE A 124 15.98 2.88 -26.67
CA PHE A 124 14.85 2.70 -27.60
C PHE A 124 13.87 3.89 -27.69
N LEU A 125 14.00 4.90 -26.81
CA LEU A 125 13.19 6.14 -26.78
C LEU A 125 14.10 7.37 -26.88
#